data_AF-A0A7Y0E2Z5-F1
#
_entry.id   AF-A0A7Y0E2Z5-F1
#
_cell.length_a   1.000
_cell.length_b   1.000
_cell.length_c   1.000
_cell.angle_alpha   90.00
_cell.angle_beta   90.00
_cell.angle_gamma   90.00
#
_symmetry.space_group_name_H-M   'P 1'
#
loop_
_entity.id
_entity.type
_entity.pdbx_description
1 polymer ?
#
loop_
_entity_poly.entity_id
_entity_poly.type
_entity_poly.pdbx_seq_one_letter_code
_entity_poly.pdbx_strand_id
1 'polypeptide(L)'
;MNGSDAEIALSPMAALNYGFTKCRAGAIESFGKALLVVSGADGVISDGEYRWFYDNFAEMLQLPEDMVARLKTYDPDGASLSDLISDIHFDTGGHLGRMLLFDAIRMAQADERYPEAEKSAVAEMAGLLGLNDADCEEIGSLIRIEASIRDFRKTIFQVREDHQYPIPPDGPDLVKYNAWVTYHFGHAYTTRDAMEAFFHLLLMIAAADGTISETEMQGIDDLALSAGVPDDVRNALRDYEIGSERMEDLVSRISIDADLNVAAIAIYLAIRIASADQYDTAEQTAVRDAAKRLSVDITLVPTIEMLVFLEAQFDQLRRAQFGLDV
;
A
#
# COMPACT_ATOMS: atom_id res chain seq x y z
N MET A 1 30.30 12.89 -7.86
CA MET A 1 29.60 11.65 -8.22
C MET A 1 28.25 12.06 -8.77
N ASN A 2 27.89 11.63 -9.98
CA ASN A 2 26.54 11.90 -10.50
C ASN A 2 25.54 11.24 -9.57
N GLY A 3 24.45 11.93 -9.22
CA GLY A 3 23.42 11.42 -8.32
C GLY A 3 22.69 10.16 -8.82
N SER A 4 22.87 9.79 -10.10
CA SER A 4 22.27 8.62 -10.75
C SER A 4 22.75 7.28 -10.19
N ASP A 5 23.99 7.20 -9.74
CA ASP A 5 24.61 5.93 -9.31
C ASP A 5 24.48 5.70 -7.80
N ALA A 6 23.90 6.65 -7.06
CA ALA A 6 23.67 6.52 -5.64
C ALA A 6 22.61 5.45 -5.36
N GLU A 7 22.90 4.56 -4.41
CA GLU A 7 21.90 3.63 -3.88
C GLU A 7 20.97 4.38 -2.92
N ILE A 8 19.67 4.14 -3.05
CA ILE A 8 18.65 4.66 -2.14
C ILE A 8 17.90 3.51 -1.49
N ALA A 9 17.47 3.71 -0.25
CA ALA A 9 16.53 2.84 0.42
C ALA A 9 15.10 3.22 0.00
N LEU A 10 14.25 2.21 -0.15
CA LEU A 10 12.83 2.32 -0.40
C LEU A 10 12.07 1.79 0.81
N SER A 11 10.76 2.05 0.85
CA SER A 11 9.89 1.57 1.92
C SER A 11 9.83 0.03 1.99
N PRO A 12 9.45 -0.57 3.13
CA PRO A 12 9.16 -2.00 3.21
C PRO A 12 8.05 -2.46 2.25
N MET A 13 7.14 -1.55 1.88
CA MET A 13 6.11 -1.83 0.87
C MET A 13 6.73 -2.13 -0.50
N ALA A 14 7.90 -1.57 -0.82
CA ALA A 14 8.63 -1.93 -2.02
C ALA A 14 9.06 -3.41 -2.00
N ALA A 15 9.44 -3.94 -0.83
CA ALA A 15 9.76 -5.36 -0.67
C ALA A 15 8.53 -6.24 -0.89
N LEU A 16 7.38 -5.84 -0.31
CA LEU A 16 6.13 -6.57 -0.46
C LEU A 16 5.61 -6.58 -1.90
N ASN A 17 5.72 -5.45 -2.59
CA ASN A 17 5.14 -5.29 -3.93
C ASN A 17 6.08 -5.75 -5.04
N TYR A 18 7.40 -5.57 -4.86
CA TYR A 18 8.38 -5.76 -5.93
C TYR A 18 9.59 -6.62 -5.51
N GLY A 19 9.70 -7.01 -4.24
CA GLY A 19 10.77 -7.90 -3.77
C GLY A 19 12.12 -7.22 -3.52
N PHE A 20 12.17 -5.89 -3.46
CA PHE A 20 13.41 -5.16 -3.13
C PHE A 20 13.16 -3.96 -2.22
N THR A 21 14.16 -3.62 -1.40
CA THR A 21 14.14 -2.46 -0.49
C THR A 21 15.16 -1.39 -0.86
N LYS A 22 15.95 -1.62 -1.91
CA LYS A 22 17.00 -0.70 -2.37
C LYS A 22 17.16 -0.77 -3.87
N CYS A 23 17.54 0.35 -4.47
CA CYS A 23 17.86 0.44 -5.89
C CYS A 23 18.78 1.63 -6.17
N ARG A 24 19.30 1.71 -7.40
CA ARG A 24 19.98 2.92 -7.87
C ARG A 24 18.98 4.03 -8.11
N ALA A 25 19.30 5.25 -7.66
CA ALA A 25 18.47 6.43 -7.84
C ALA A 25 18.12 6.70 -9.31
N GLY A 26 19.08 6.51 -10.23
CA GLY A 26 18.83 6.67 -11.66
C GLY A 26 17.84 5.65 -12.22
N ALA A 27 17.91 4.40 -11.77
CA ALA A 27 17.04 3.33 -12.27
C ALA A 27 15.57 3.57 -11.87
N ILE A 28 15.31 3.97 -10.62
CA ILE A 28 13.94 4.26 -10.17
C ILE A 28 13.41 5.58 -10.74
N GLU A 29 14.28 6.57 -10.99
CA GLU A 29 13.90 7.79 -11.69
C GLU A 29 13.51 7.48 -13.16
N SER A 30 14.27 6.61 -13.85
CA SER A 30 13.91 6.13 -15.20
C SER A 30 12.62 5.32 -15.20
N PHE A 31 12.37 4.51 -14.17
CA PHE A 31 11.09 3.82 -13.98
C PHE A 31 9.94 4.82 -13.91
N GLY A 32 10.03 5.83 -13.03
CA GLY A 32 8.99 6.86 -12.90
C GLY A 32 8.77 7.64 -14.19
N LYS A 33 9.85 8.00 -14.92
CA LYS A 33 9.74 8.66 -16.23
C LYS A 33 9.06 7.78 -17.28
N ALA A 34 9.35 6.48 -17.30
CA ALA A 34 8.71 5.55 -18.23
C ALA A 34 7.19 5.48 -17.99
N LEU A 35 6.74 5.52 -16.74
CA LEU A 35 5.31 5.61 -16.40
C LEU A 35 4.69 6.91 -16.93
N LEU A 36 5.34 8.05 -16.70
CA LEU A 36 4.88 9.36 -17.18
C LEU A 36 4.80 9.41 -18.72
N VAL A 37 5.73 8.78 -19.43
CA VAL A 37 5.72 8.69 -20.90
C VAL A 37 4.53 7.87 -21.40
N VAL A 38 4.23 6.74 -20.76
CA VAL A 38 3.09 5.91 -21.17
C VAL A 38 1.76 6.63 -20.92
N SER A 39 1.57 7.19 -19.73
CA SER A 39 0.36 7.94 -19.40
C SER A 39 0.22 9.23 -20.20
N GLY A 40 1.33 9.90 -20.54
CA GLY A 40 1.32 11.12 -21.35
C GLY A 40 1.20 10.87 -22.86
N ALA A 41 1.00 9.64 -23.32
CA ALA A 41 1.06 9.28 -24.74
C ALA A 41 -0.02 9.95 -25.61
N ASP A 42 -1.14 10.37 -25.02
CA ASP A 42 -2.19 11.12 -25.70
C ASP A 42 -1.94 12.65 -25.72
N GLY A 43 -0.82 13.09 -25.11
CA GLY A 43 -0.40 14.47 -24.96
C GLY A 43 -0.82 15.13 -23.65
N VAL A 44 -1.59 14.47 -22.78
CA VAL A 44 -2.06 15.01 -21.50
C VAL A 44 -2.10 13.93 -20.42
N ILE A 45 -1.31 14.08 -19.36
CA ILE A 45 -1.49 13.28 -18.13
C ILE A 45 -2.62 13.90 -17.32
N SER A 46 -3.65 13.11 -17.02
CA SER A 46 -4.82 13.53 -16.23
C SER A 46 -4.49 13.75 -14.74
N ASP A 47 -5.37 14.45 -14.03
CA ASP A 47 -5.26 14.63 -12.57
C ASP A 47 -5.29 13.28 -11.83
N GLY A 48 -6.06 12.31 -12.34
CA GLY A 48 -6.17 10.97 -11.76
C GLY A 48 -4.85 10.19 -11.87
N GLU A 49 -4.20 10.25 -13.03
CA GLU A 49 -2.90 9.63 -13.28
C GLU A 49 -1.78 10.29 -12.46
N TYR A 50 -1.73 11.62 -12.42
CA TYR A 50 -0.77 12.32 -11.57
C TYR A 50 -0.97 11.95 -10.10
N ARG A 51 -2.22 11.94 -9.62
CA ARG A 51 -2.51 11.52 -8.26
C ARG A 51 -2.08 10.08 -8.02
N TRP A 52 -2.36 9.16 -8.94
CA TRP A 52 -1.89 7.79 -8.84
C TRP A 52 -0.37 7.73 -8.75
N PHE A 53 0.35 8.49 -9.57
CA PHE A 53 1.81 8.53 -9.57
C PHE A 53 2.38 9.02 -8.24
N TYR A 54 1.83 10.11 -7.68
CA TYR A 54 2.35 10.63 -6.41
C TYR A 54 1.99 9.72 -5.24
N ASP A 55 0.74 9.28 -5.16
CA ASP A 55 0.26 8.49 -4.02
C ASP A 55 0.84 7.06 -4.10
N ASN A 56 0.65 6.36 -5.23
CA ASN A 56 0.95 4.92 -5.34
C ASN A 56 2.35 4.59 -5.80
N PHE A 57 3.09 5.52 -6.42
CA PHE A 57 4.48 5.29 -6.80
C PHE A 57 5.44 6.07 -5.89
N ALA A 58 5.39 7.40 -5.91
CA ALA A 58 6.39 8.22 -5.21
C ALA A 58 6.30 8.10 -3.67
N GLU A 59 5.11 8.28 -3.10
CA GLU A 59 4.91 8.28 -1.65
C GLU A 59 4.97 6.86 -1.08
N MET A 60 4.35 5.88 -1.75
CA MET A 60 4.45 4.47 -1.35
C MET A 60 5.90 3.98 -1.31
N LEU A 61 6.72 4.31 -2.31
CA LEU A 61 8.14 3.92 -2.34
C LEU A 61 9.03 4.78 -1.42
N GLN A 62 8.49 5.87 -0.86
CA GLN A 62 9.22 6.86 -0.07
C GLN A 62 10.41 7.46 -0.84
N LEU A 63 10.17 7.88 -2.09
CA LEU A 63 11.22 8.49 -2.91
C LEU A 63 11.70 9.82 -2.28
N PRO A 64 13.00 10.15 -2.40
CA PRO A 64 13.54 11.42 -1.93
C PRO A 64 12.80 12.64 -2.52
N GLU A 65 12.53 13.65 -1.69
CA GLU A 65 11.75 14.83 -2.10
C GLU A 65 12.32 15.55 -3.34
N ASP A 66 13.65 15.62 -3.46
CA ASP A 66 14.32 16.22 -4.60
C ASP A 66 14.10 15.42 -5.89
N MET A 67 13.99 14.09 -5.80
CA MET A 67 13.64 13.22 -6.93
C MET A 67 12.18 13.39 -7.32
N VAL A 68 11.27 13.43 -6.34
CA VAL A 68 9.84 13.67 -6.60
C VAL A 68 9.64 15.03 -7.28
N ALA A 69 10.37 16.07 -6.85
CA ALA A 69 10.33 17.38 -7.48
C ALA A 69 10.79 17.34 -8.94
N ARG A 70 11.86 16.58 -9.27
CA ARG A 70 12.31 16.40 -10.65
C ARG A 70 11.27 15.68 -11.51
N LEU A 71 10.71 14.58 -11.00
CA LEU A 71 9.66 13.80 -11.69
C LEU A 71 8.40 14.65 -11.93
N LYS A 72 8.03 15.51 -10.99
CA LYS A 72 6.87 16.41 -11.11
C LYS A 72 7.02 17.46 -12.21
N THR A 73 8.25 17.87 -12.51
CA THR A 73 8.57 18.84 -13.56
C THR A 73 9.03 18.20 -14.86
N TYR A 74 9.01 16.87 -14.93
CA TYR A 74 9.46 16.13 -16.10
C TYR A 74 8.45 16.30 -17.24
N ASP A 75 8.96 16.61 -18.43
CA ASP A 75 8.17 16.67 -19.66
C ASP A 75 8.33 15.34 -20.41
N PRO A 76 7.27 14.52 -20.54
CA PRO A 76 7.33 13.26 -21.26
C PRO A 76 7.37 13.44 -22.79
N ASP A 77 7.08 14.65 -23.32
CA ASP A 77 7.02 14.87 -24.76
C ASP A 77 8.40 14.65 -25.43
N GLY A 78 8.41 13.84 -26.48
CA GLY A 78 9.62 13.48 -27.22
C GLY A 78 10.62 12.58 -26.48
N ALA A 79 10.28 12.06 -25.30
CA ALA A 79 11.12 11.12 -24.58
C ALA A 79 11.15 9.74 -25.27
N SER A 80 12.32 9.08 -25.27
CA SER A 80 12.48 7.72 -25.81
C SER A 80 12.18 6.70 -24.71
N LEU A 81 11.10 5.96 -24.87
CA LEU A 81 10.75 4.88 -23.95
C LEU A 81 11.82 3.77 -23.93
N SER A 82 12.42 3.47 -25.10
CA SER A 82 13.51 2.50 -25.21
C SER A 82 14.74 2.92 -24.40
N ASP A 83 15.10 4.20 -24.41
CA ASP A 83 16.27 4.69 -23.67
C ASP A 83 16.00 4.58 -22.16
N LEU A 84 14.81 5.03 -21.73
CA LEU A 84 14.40 4.94 -20.32
C LEU A 84 14.42 3.50 -19.82
N ILE A 85 13.79 2.56 -20.55
CA ILE A 85 13.74 1.14 -20.18
C ILE A 85 15.16 0.55 -20.09
N SER A 86 16.07 0.93 -20.99
CA SER A 86 17.44 0.43 -20.96
C SER A 86 18.23 0.86 -19.72
N ASP A 87 17.83 1.96 -19.06
CA ASP A 87 18.44 2.44 -17.81
C ASP A 87 17.81 1.82 -16.55
N ILE A 88 16.70 1.09 -16.67
CA ILE A 88 16.02 0.46 -15.53
C ILE A 88 16.68 -0.88 -15.24
N HIS A 89 17.55 -0.88 -14.24
CA HIS A 89 18.19 -2.08 -13.71
C HIS A 89 18.06 -2.13 -12.19
N PHE A 90 17.26 -3.07 -11.71
CA PHE A 90 17.20 -3.42 -10.29
C PHE A 90 17.86 -4.77 -10.07
N ASP A 91 18.62 -4.90 -8.99
CA ASP A 91 19.20 -6.17 -8.55
C ASP A 91 18.12 -7.01 -7.87
N THR A 92 17.11 -7.42 -8.64
CA THR A 92 15.95 -8.20 -8.18
C THR A 92 16.02 -9.62 -8.74
N GLY A 93 15.58 -10.60 -7.95
CA GLY A 93 15.35 -11.96 -8.45
C GLY A 93 14.15 -12.07 -9.41
N GLY A 94 13.30 -11.04 -9.49
CA GLY A 94 12.03 -11.06 -10.22
C GLY A 94 12.03 -10.52 -11.65
N HIS A 95 10.87 -10.61 -12.29
CA HIS A 95 10.56 -10.13 -13.64
C HIS A 95 10.22 -8.64 -13.65
N LEU A 96 11.26 -7.80 -13.64
CA LEU A 96 11.14 -6.33 -13.66
C LEU A 96 10.22 -5.78 -14.76
N GLY A 97 10.26 -6.37 -15.96
CA GLY A 97 9.37 -5.95 -17.04
C GLY A 97 7.88 -6.11 -16.70
N ARG A 98 7.51 -7.19 -15.99
CA ARG A 98 6.12 -7.42 -15.58
C ARG A 98 5.69 -6.42 -14.51
N MET A 99 6.59 -6.04 -13.60
CA MET A 99 6.34 -5.01 -12.59
C MET A 99 6.12 -3.63 -13.23
N LEU A 100 7.00 -3.24 -14.15
CA LEU A 100 6.88 -1.96 -14.86
C LEU A 100 5.60 -1.89 -15.68
N LEU A 101 5.28 -2.95 -16.41
CA LEU A 101 4.05 -3.01 -17.21
C LEU A 101 2.79 -2.99 -16.33
N PHE A 102 2.83 -3.66 -15.17
CA PHE A 102 1.75 -3.63 -14.19
C PHE A 102 1.46 -2.21 -13.70
N ASP A 103 2.48 -1.46 -13.30
CA ASP A 103 2.31 -0.08 -12.84
C ASP A 103 1.93 0.87 -13.98
N ALA A 104 2.46 0.68 -15.19
CA ALA A 104 2.09 1.47 -16.36
C ALA A 104 0.60 1.35 -16.68
N ILE A 105 0.05 0.13 -16.66
CA ILE A 105 -1.38 -0.09 -16.89
C ILE A 105 -2.22 0.47 -15.73
N ARG A 106 -1.78 0.30 -14.47
CA ARG A 106 -2.50 0.86 -13.30
C ARG A 106 -2.56 2.38 -13.34
N MET A 107 -1.46 3.02 -13.72
CA MET A 107 -1.39 4.46 -13.87
C MET A 107 -2.32 4.91 -14.99
N ALA A 108 -2.16 4.38 -16.20
CA ALA A 108 -2.99 4.73 -17.35
C ALA A 108 -4.50 4.54 -17.11
N GLN A 109 -4.91 3.61 -16.22
CA GLN A 109 -6.32 3.38 -15.88
C GLN A 109 -6.83 4.18 -14.69
N ALA A 110 -6.01 5.07 -14.09
CA ALA A 110 -6.30 5.70 -12.82
C ALA A 110 -7.52 6.64 -12.84
N ASP A 111 -7.85 7.24 -13.99
CA ASP A 111 -8.99 8.15 -14.16
C ASP A 111 -10.22 7.47 -14.81
N GLU A 112 -10.23 6.13 -14.86
CA GLU A 112 -11.23 5.28 -15.52
C GLU A 112 -11.33 5.50 -17.05
N ARG A 113 -10.43 6.28 -17.63
CA ARG A 113 -10.20 6.33 -19.06
C ARG A 113 -9.01 5.45 -19.35
N TYR A 114 -9.03 4.85 -20.53
CA TYR A 114 -7.87 4.13 -21.05
C TYR A 114 -7.85 4.36 -22.57
N PRO A 115 -7.42 5.57 -23.00
CA PRO A 115 -7.36 5.95 -24.40
C PRO A 115 -6.53 4.99 -25.25
N GLU A 116 -6.84 4.95 -26.55
CA GLU A 116 -6.10 4.10 -27.50
C GLU A 116 -4.61 4.48 -27.63
N ALA A 117 -4.26 5.75 -27.37
CA ALA A 117 -2.87 6.21 -27.39
C ALA A 117 -2.06 5.58 -26.23
N GLU A 118 -2.58 5.63 -24.99
CA GLU A 118 -1.96 4.96 -23.84
C GLU A 118 -1.92 3.45 -23.99
N LYS A 119 -3.00 2.82 -24.50
CA LYS A 119 -2.99 1.38 -24.85
C LYS A 119 -1.88 1.03 -25.83
N SER A 120 -1.68 1.88 -26.84
CA SER A 120 -0.62 1.71 -27.82
C SER A 120 0.77 1.86 -27.19
N ALA A 121 0.95 2.83 -26.29
CA ALA A 121 2.19 3.03 -25.56
C ALA A 121 2.49 1.89 -24.57
N VAL A 122 1.47 1.34 -23.90
CA VAL A 122 1.57 0.11 -23.09
C VAL A 122 1.98 -1.08 -23.95
N ALA A 123 1.40 -1.25 -25.14
CA ALA A 123 1.78 -2.32 -26.06
C ALA A 123 3.22 -2.17 -26.58
N GLU A 124 3.65 -0.93 -26.88
CA GLU A 124 5.03 -0.62 -27.22
C GLU A 124 5.99 -0.96 -26.06
N MET A 125 5.66 -0.52 -24.84
CA MET A 125 6.40 -0.85 -23.63
C MET A 125 6.55 -2.37 -23.46
N ALA A 126 5.45 -3.12 -23.58
CA ALA A 126 5.47 -4.58 -23.48
C ALA A 126 6.43 -5.21 -24.50
N GLY A 127 6.39 -4.74 -25.75
CA GLY A 127 7.32 -5.18 -26.80
C GLY A 127 8.78 -4.89 -26.47
N LEU A 128 9.10 -3.71 -25.94
CA LEU A 128 10.45 -3.33 -25.51
C LEU A 128 10.94 -4.17 -24.32
N LEU A 129 10.03 -4.60 -23.46
CA LEU A 129 10.30 -5.47 -22.31
C LEU A 129 10.37 -6.96 -22.69
N GLY A 130 10.15 -7.31 -23.96
CA GLY A 130 10.12 -8.68 -24.44
C GLY A 130 8.92 -9.49 -23.95
N LEU A 131 7.84 -8.81 -23.57
CA LEU A 131 6.59 -9.41 -23.12
C LEU A 131 5.65 -9.60 -24.32
N ASN A 132 4.88 -10.68 -24.31
CA ASN A 132 3.91 -11.00 -25.37
C ASN A 132 2.47 -10.66 -24.94
N ASP A 133 1.52 -10.78 -25.86
CA ASP A 133 0.11 -10.46 -25.60
C ASP A 133 -0.51 -11.27 -24.45
N ALA A 134 -0.06 -12.53 -24.24
CA ALA A 134 -0.53 -13.34 -23.12
C ALA A 134 -0.02 -12.77 -21.78
N ASP A 135 1.24 -12.30 -21.73
CA ASP A 135 1.78 -11.63 -20.54
C ASP A 135 0.98 -10.36 -20.20
N CYS A 136 0.63 -9.56 -21.22
CA CYS A 136 -0.20 -8.37 -21.06
C CYS A 136 -1.59 -8.72 -20.50
N GLU A 137 -2.23 -9.78 -21.02
CA GLU A 137 -3.56 -10.21 -20.54
C GLU A 137 -3.51 -10.78 -19.11
N GLU A 138 -2.45 -11.50 -18.76
CA GLU A 138 -2.23 -11.98 -17.39
C GLU A 138 -2.06 -10.82 -16.40
N ILE A 139 -1.25 -9.82 -16.75
CA ILE A 139 -1.05 -8.61 -15.95
C ILE A 139 -2.35 -7.80 -15.85
N GLY A 140 -3.07 -7.63 -16.96
CA GLY A 140 -4.38 -6.98 -16.97
C GLY A 140 -5.40 -7.71 -16.08
N SER A 141 -5.37 -9.04 -16.06
CA SER A 141 -6.19 -9.86 -15.15
C SER A 141 -5.83 -9.65 -13.69
N LEU A 142 -4.53 -9.58 -13.37
CA LEU A 142 -4.05 -9.29 -12.02
C LEU A 142 -4.57 -7.93 -11.52
N ILE A 143 -4.51 -6.89 -12.36
CA ILE A 143 -4.99 -5.54 -12.02
C ILE A 143 -6.50 -5.54 -11.74
N ARG A 144 -7.30 -6.26 -12.54
CA ARG A 144 -8.75 -6.37 -12.32
C ARG A 144 -9.10 -7.10 -11.01
N ILE A 145 -8.32 -8.13 -10.66
CA ILE A 145 -8.48 -8.83 -9.37
C ILE A 145 -8.15 -7.89 -8.22
N GLU A 146 -7.05 -7.13 -8.31
CA GLU A 146 -6.67 -6.12 -7.30
C GLU A 146 -7.79 -5.10 -7.09
N ALA A 147 -8.32 -4.54 -8.18
CA ALA A 147 -9.43 -3.59 -8.12
C ALA A 147 -10.68 -4.19 -7.45
N SER A 148 -11.00 -5.45 -7.76
CA SER A 148 -12.14 -6.15 -7.15
C SER A 148 -11.97 -6.36 -5.64
N ILE A 149 -10.75 -6.71 -5.20
CA ILE A 149 -10.42 -6.85 -3.77
C ILE A 149 -10.51 -5.49 -3.07
N ARG A 150 -9.99 -4.43 -3.70
CA ARG A 150 -10.09 -3.06 -3.19
C ARG A 150 -11.54 -2.61 -3.04
N ASP A 151 -12.40 -2.87 -4.03
CA ASP A 151 -13.81 -2.49 -3.97
C ASP A 151 -14.58 -3.31 -2.92
N PHE A 152 -14.21 -4.58 -2.74
CA PHE A 152 -14.70 -5.41 -1.65
C PHE A 152 -14.31 -4.83 -0.28
N ARG A 153 -13.06 -4.39 -0.11
CA ARG A 153 -12.59 -3.69 1.09
C ARG A 153 -13.36 -2.42 1.37
N LYS A 154 -13.54 -1.55 0.36
CA LYS A 154 -14.34 -0.32 0.46
C LYS A 154 -15.76 -0.60 0.94
N THR A 155 -16.37 -1.68 0.45
CA THR A 155 -17.72 -2.11 0.85
C THR A 155 -17.78 -2.52 2.32
N ILE A 156 -16.80 -3.30 2.80
CA ILE A 156 -16.74 -3.78 4.18
C ILE A 156 -16.53 -2.62 5.16
N PHE A 157 -15.60 -1.71 4.86
CA PHE A 157 -15.23 -0.62 5.78
C PHE A 157 -15.96 0.70 5.52
N GLN A 158 -16.87 0.71 4.54
CA GLN A 158 -17.67 1.90 4.15
C GLN A 158 -16.79 3.12 3.81
N VAL A 159 -15.64 2.88 3.18
CA VAL A 159 -14.72 3.94 2.76
C VAL A 159 -15.38 4.76 1.64
N ARG A 160 -15.65 6.04 1.89
CA ARG A 160 -16.29 6.94 0.91
C ARG A 160 -15.26 7.54 -0.04
N GLU A 161 -15.67 7.78 -1.29
CA GLU A 161 -14.83 8.40 -2.34
C GLU A 161 -14.95 9.93 -2.39
N ASP A 162 -15.85 10.55 -1.62
CA ASP A 162 -16.02 12.00 -1.60
C ASP A 162 -14.84 12.68 -0.88
N HIS A 163 -13.76 12.86 -1.65
CA HIS A 163 -12.52 13.53 -1.30
C HIS A 163 -12.71 15.02 -1.01
N GLN A 164 -13.32 15.35 0.11
CA GLN A 164 -12.74 16.36 0.97
C GLN A 164 -11.99 15.61 2.04
N TYR A 165 -10.68 15.43 1.84
CA TYR A 165 -9.82 15.11 2.97
C TYR A 165 -10.19 16.09 4.08
N PRO A 166 -10.58 15.62 5.28
CA PRO A 166 -10.85 16.52 6.37
C PRO A 166 -9.65 17.47 6.47
N ILE A 167 -9.93 18.77 6.58
CA ILE A 167 -8.88 19.78 6.72
C ILE A 167 -7.96 19.25 7.83
N PRO A 168 -6.68 19.01 7.53
CA PRO A 168 -5.78 18.39 8.50
C PRO A 168 -5.87 19.21 9.79
N PRO A 169 -6.13 18.60 10.95
CA PRO A 169 -6.22 19.36 12.18
C PRO A 169 -4.91 20.12 12.38
N ASP A 170 -4.98 21.44 12.52
CA ASP A 170 -3.82 22.28 12.80
C ASP A 170 -3.28 21.91 14.19
N GLY A 171 -2.03 21.43 14.26
CA GLY A 171 -1.41 21.10 15.54
C GLY A 171 -0.01 20.48 15.41
N PRO A 172 0.83 20.62 16.45
CA PRO A 172 2.18 20.04 16.47
C PRO A 172 2.18 18.50 16.50
N ASP A 173 1.04 17.88 16.82
CA ASP A 173 0.88 16.43 17.00
C ASP A 173 0.25 15.74 15.78
N LEU A 174 0.14 16.44 14.65
CA LEU A 174 -0.38 15.88 13.40
C LEU A 174 0.65 14.90 12.81
N VAL A 175 0.20 13.68 12.54
CA VAL A 175 0.98 12.67 11.83
C VAL A 175 0.33 12.41 10.48
N LYS A 176 1.10 12.60 9.40
CA LYS A 176 0.68 12.21 8.04
C LYS A 176 0.87 10.69 7.91
N TYR A 177 -0.20 9.97 7.64
CA TYR A 177 -0.09 8.58 7.20
C TYR A 177 0.51 8.54 5.80
N ASN A 178 1.24 7.46 5.49
CA ASN A 178 1.69 7.29 4.11
C ASN A 178 0.54 6.93 3.16
N ALA A 179 0.89 6.83 1.87
CA ALA A 179 -0.06 6.49 0.83
C ALA A 179 -0.69 5.10 0.96
N TRP A 180 -0.07 4.15 1.67
CA TRP A 180 -0.67 2.82 1.86
C TRP A 180 -1.95 2.90 2.69
N VAL A 181 -1.92 3.60 3.83
CA VAL A 181 -3.10 3.82 4.68
C VAL A 181 -4.15 4.63 3.92
N THR A 182 -3.71 5.66 3.20
CA THR A 182 -4.59 6.50 2.38
C THR A 182 -5.29 5.67 1.29
N TYR A 183 -4.57 4.77 0.62
CA TYR A 183 -5.11 3.90 -0.42
C TYR A 183 -6.07 2.84 0.14
N HIS A 184 -5.77 2.24 1.30
CA HIS A 184 -6.58 1.16 1.87
C HIS A 184 -7.81 1.67 2.61
N PHE A 185 -7.71 2.83 3.25
CA PHE A 185 -8.72 3.32 4.20
C PHE A 185 -9.18 4.76 3.95
N GLY A 186 -8.60 5.48 2.99
CA GLY A 186 -9.01 6.85 2.66
C GLY A 186 -8.52 7.93 3.64
N HIS A 187 -7.62 7.59 4.58
CA HIS A 187 -7.12 8.52 5.60
C HIS A 187 -5.66 8.90 5.39
N ALA A 188 -5.42 10.21 5.27
CA ALA A 188 -4.08 10.76 5.06
C ALA A 188 -3.44 11.31 6.34
N TYR A 189 -4.23 11.58 7.39
CA TYR A 189 -3.74 12.21 8.62
C TYR A 189 -4.41 11.63 9.86
N THR A 190 -3.68 11.70 10.98
CA THR A 190 -4.17 11.39 12.33
C THR A 190 -3.41 12.24 13.35
N THR A 191 -3.82 12.18 14.62
CA THR A 191 -3.01 12.71 15.71
C THR A 191 -2.10 11.62 16.24
N ARG A 192 -1.01 12.03 16.87
CA ARG A 192 -0.09 11.12 17.57
C ARG A 192 -0.81 10.24 18.60
N ASP A 193 -1.70 10.84 19.41
CA ASP A 193 -2.48 10.12 20.43
C ASP A 193 -3.42 9.08 19.81
N ALA A 194 -4.11 9.43 18.71
CA ALA A 194 -4.98 8.51 18.00
C ALA A 194 -4.19 7.37 17.34
N MET A 195 -3.01 7.67 16.80
CA MET A 195 -2.10 6.66 16.25
C MET A 195 -1.61 5.69 17.33
N GLU A 196 -1.11 6.19 18.46
CA GLU A 196 -0.71 5.38 19.61
C GLU A 196 -1.86 4.50 20.09
N ALA A 197 -3.05 5.09 20.29
CA ALA A 197 -4.24 4.36 20.72
C ALA A 197 -4.64 3.25 19.73
N PHE A 198 -4.51 3.49 18.42
CA PHE A 198 -4.80 2.50 17.38
C PHE A 198 -3.85 1.30 17.44
N PHE A 199 -2.54 1.53 17.57
CA PHE A 199 -1.59 0.43 17.68
C PHE A 199 -1.68 -0.31 19.01
N HIS A 200 -1.99 0.36 20.13
CA HIS A 200 -2.32 -0.30 21.39
C HIS A 200 -3.56 -1.20 21.24
N LEU A 201 -4.58 -0.72 20.52
CA LEU A 201 -5.77 -1.51 20.23
C LEU A 201 -5.42 -2.76 19.40
N LEU A 202 -4.60 -2.62 18.36
CA LEU A 202 -4.12 -3.76 17.56
C LEU A 202 -3.37 -4.78 18.41
N LEU A 203 -2.42 -4.34 19.25
CA LEU A 203 -1.68 -5.20 20.17
C LEU A 203 -2.62 -5.96 21.11
N MET A 204 -3.65 -5.28 21.65
CA MET A 204 -4.63 -5.93 22.53
C MET A 204 -5.49 -6.97 21.81
N ILE A 205 -5.78 -6.79 20.53
CA ILE A 205 -6.58 -7.75 19.75
C ILE A 205 -5.71 -8.93 19.32
N ALA A 206 -4.49 -8.68 18.82
CA ALA A 206 -3.54 -9.73 18.45
C ALA A 206 -3.21 -10.61 19.67
N ALA A 207 -2.90 -9.99 20.80
CA ALA A 207 -2.57 -10.71 22.04
C ALA A 207 -3.79 -11.18 22.86
N ALA A 208 -4.98 -11.22 22.26
CA ALA A 208 -6.21 -11.54 23.01
C ALA A 208 -6.29 -13.02 23.43
N ASP A 209 -5.48 -13.90 22.84
CA ASP A 209 -5.28 -15.28 23.30
C ASP A 209 -4.36 -15.38 24.55
N GLY A 210 -3.76 -14.25 24.96
CA GLY A 210 -2.90 -14.12 26.13
C GLY A 210 -1.40 -13.97 25.82
N THR A 211 -0.98 -14.10 24.56
CA THR A 211 0.42 -13.93 24.14
C THR A 211 0.52 -13.24 22.79
N ILE A 212 1.66 -12.64 22.46
CA ILE A 212 1.95 -12.19 21.10
C ILE A 212 3.23 -12.87 20.63
N SER A 213 3.19 -13.50 19.46
CA SER A 213 4.33 -14.19 18.88
C SER A 213 5.36 -13.18 18.36
N GLU A 214 6.62 -13.59 18.21
CA GLU A 214 7.66 -12.74 17.62
C GLU A 214 7.31 -12.36 16.17
N THR A 215 6.67 -13.28 15.44
CA THR A 215 6.19 -13.06 14.06
C THR A 215 5.07 -12.01 14.03
N GLU A 216 4.11 -12.09 14.93
CA GLU A 216 3.02 -11.11 15.02
C GLU A 216 3.54 -9.72 15.40
N MET A 217 4.47 -9.65 16.36
CA MET A 217 5.11 -8.40 16.75
C MET A 217 5.90 -7.79 15.59
N GLN A 218 6.60 -8.61 14.80
CA GLN A 218 7.24 -8.15 13.57
C GLN A 218 6.21 -7.63 12.56
N GLY A 219 5.06 -8.29 12.42
CA GLY A 219 3.96 -7.84 11.57
C GLY A 219 3.39 -6.48 12.00
N ILE A 220 3.29 -6.22 13.31
CA ILE A 220 2.90 -4.92 13.86
C ILE A 220 3.94 -3.84 13.54
N ASP A 221 5.22 -4.15 13.71
CA ASP A 221 6.31 -3.21 13.41
C ASP A 221 6.38 -2.87 11.93
N ASP A 222 6.21 -3.86 11.05
CA ASP A 222 6.18 -3.69 9.60
C ASP A 222 4.98 -2.84 9.18
N LEU A 223 3.81 -3.07 9.78
CA LEU A 223 2.62 -2.25 9.59
C LEU A 223 2.85 -0.81 10.07
N ALA A 224 3.45 -0.62 11.25
CA ALA A 224 3.73 0.70 11.80
C ALA A 224 4.72 1.48 10.92
N LEU A 225 5.80 0.84 10.49
CA LEU A 225 6.75 1.42 9.54
C LEU A 225 6.05 1.78 8.22
N SER A 226 5.23 0.86 7.71
CA SER A 226 4.46 1.03 6.48
C SER A 226 3.26 1.95 6.62
N ALA A 227 2.95 2.47 7.80
CA ALA A 227 1.95 3.51 8.02
C ALA A 227 2.60 4.90 8.21
N GLY A 228 3.93 4.97 8.28
CA GLY A 228 4.67 6.20 8.57
C GLY A 228 4.68 6.57 10.06
N VAL A 229 4.53 5.59 10.95
CA VAL A 229 4.53 5.82 12.40
C VAL A 229 5.93 6.29 12.85
N PRO A 230 6.04 7.40 13.62
CA PRO A 230 7.31 7.90 14.12
C PRO A 230 8.08 6.87 14.94
N ASP A 231 9.41 6.88 14.85
CA ASP A 231 10.30 5.90 15.50
C ASP A 231 10.08 5.80 17.01
N ASP A 232 9.85 6.93 17.67
CA ASP A 232 9.65 6.96 19.12
C ASP A 232 8.29 6.39 19.54
N VAL A 233 7.24 6.57 18.72
CA VAL A 233 5.96 5.87 18.88
C VAL A 233 6.16 4.37 18.68
N ARG A 234 6.84 3.93 17.61
CA ARG A 234 7.10 2.52 17.34
C ARG A 234 7.90 1.84 18.45
N ASN A 235 8.92 2.52 18.96
CA ASN A 235 9.71 2.01 20.08
C ASN A 235 8.86 1.83 21.35
N ALA A 236 7.93 2.75 21.62
CA ALA A 236 7.02 2.64 22.76
C ALA A 236 6.03 1.47 22.66
N LEU A 237 5.66 1.03 21.45
CA LEU A 237 4.76 -0.12 21.27
C LEU A 237 5.31 -1.42 21.86
N ARG A 238 6.63 -1.60 21.84
CA ARG A 238 7.30 -2.80 22.39
C ARG A 238 7.27 -2.86 23.91
N ASP A 239 7.15 -1.70 24.56
CA ASP A 239 7.09 -1.56 26.01
C ASP A 239 5.63 -1.51 26.53
N TYR A 240 4.64 -1.61 25.63
CA TYR A 240 3.23 -1.54 26.01
C TYR A 240 2.80 -2.77 26.82
N GLU A 241 2.23 -2.52 28.00
CA GLU A 241 1.66 -3.55 28.85
C GLU A 241 0.24 -3.91 28.37
N ILE A 242 0.10 -5.07 27.73
CA ILE A 242 -1.20 -5.57 27.23
C ILE A 242 -2.22 -5.64 28.38
N GLY A 243 -3.37 -5.00 28.18
CA GLY A 243 -4.45 -4.95 29.18
C GLY A 243 -4.32 -3.83 30.21
N SER A 244 -3.29 -2.99 30.12
CA SER A 244 -3.17 -1.77 30.95
C SER A 244 -4.27 -0.74 30.68
N GLU A 245 -4.82 -0.74 29.46
CA GLU A 245 -5.97 0.09 29.04
C GLU A 245 -7.18 -0.77 28.63
N ARG A 246 -8.36 -0.16 28.58
CA ARG A 246 -9.56 -0.80 28.02
C ARG A 246 -9.65 -0.51 26.52
N MET A 247 -10.02 -1.53 25.74
CA MET A 247 -10.25 -1.39 24.29
C MET A 247 -11.24 -0.27 23.97
N GLU A 248 -12.28 -0.11 24.78
CA GLU A 248 -13.31 0.92 24.56
C GLU A 248 -12.76 2.35 24.75
N ASP A 249 -11.82 2.52 25.69
CA ASP A 249 -11.16 3.80 25.94
C ASP A 249 -10.20 4.14 24.78
N LEU A 250 -9.47 3.15 24.26
CA LEU A 250 -8.61 3.30 23.08
C LEU A 250 -9.42 3.73 21.86
N VAL A 251 -10.55 3.07 21.54
CA VAL A 251 -11.41 3.46 20.42
C VAL A 251 -11.88 4.91 20.51
N SER A 252 -12.19 5.38 21.71
CA SER A 252 -12.64 6.77 21.91
C SER A 252 -11.55 7.80 21.58
N ARG A 253 -10.27 7.44 21.76
CA ARG A 253 -9.10 8.28 21.42
C ARG A 253 -8.77 8.27 19.93
N ILE A 254 -9.13 7.18 19.23
CA ILE A 254 -8.87 7.05 17.78
C ILE A 254 -9.87 7.87 16.95
N SER A 255 -10.92 8.46 17.54
CA SER A 255 -11.94 9.21 16.78
C SER A 255 -11.35 10.43 16.05
N ILE A 256 -10.95 10.20 14.81
CA ILE A 256 -10.75 11.21 13.78
C ILE A 256 -12.12 11.46 13.15
N ASP A 257 -12.49 12.72 12.93
CA ASP A 257 -13.71 13.10 12.21
C ASP A 257 -13.84 12.29 10.91
N ALA A 258 -14.87 11.43 10.84
CA ALA A 258 -15.55 10.87 9.65
C ALA A 258 -15.96 9.39 9.86
N ASP A 259 -16.98 8.99 9.09
CA ASP A 259 -17.71 7.72 8.97
C ASP A 259 -16.92 6.39 8.87
N LEU A 260 -15.63 6.36 9.25
CA LEU A 260 -14.78 5.17 9.17
C LEU A 260 -15.08 4.18 10.30
N ASN A 261 -15.27 2.91 9.95
CA ASN A 261 -15.40 1.85 10.93
C ASN A 261 -14.01 1.41 11.45
N VAL A 262 -13.37 2.26 12.25
CA VAL A 262 -12.03 2.05 12.86
C VAL A 262 -11.96 0.70 13.58
N ALA A 263 -13.01 0.32 14.30
CA ALA A 263 -13.08 -0.95 14.99
C ALA A 263 -13.01 -2.15 14.03
N ALA A 264 -13.76 -2.11 12.92
CA ALA A 264 -13.68 -3.16 11.90
C ALA A 264 -12.31 -3.20 11.20
N ILE A 265 -11.67 -2.04 10.99
CA ILE A 265 -10.31 -1.97 10.45
C ILE A 265 -9.30 -2.57 11.43
N ALA A 266 -9.43 -2.31 12.72
CA ALA A 266 -8.58 -2.90 13.75
C ALA A 266 -8.72 -4.42 13.78
N ILE A 267 -9.96 -4.93 13.68
CA ILE A 267 -10.23 -6.38 13.54
C ILE A 267 -9.57 -6.95 12.28
N TYR A 268 -9.71 -6.28 11.13
CA TYR A 268 -9.09 -6.70 9.88
C TYR A 268 -7.56 -6.78 9.96
N LEU A 269 -6.91 -5.75 10.48
CA LEU A 269 -5.45 -5.73 10.62
C LEU A 269 -4.98 -6.76 11.64
N ALA A 270 -5.70 -6.96 12.74
CA ALA A 270 -5.37 -8.01 13.70
C ALA A 270 -5.46 -9.41 13.09
N ILE A 271 -6.52 -9.72 12.32
CA ILE A 271 -6.62 -11.00 11.59
C ILE A 271 -5.44 -11.15 10.63
N ARG A 272 -5.07 -10.08 9.91
CA ARG A 272 -3.93 -10.10 8.99
C ARG A 272 -2.60 -10.36 9.70
N ILE A 273 -2.40 -9.78 10.88
CA ILE A 273 -1.20 -10.00 11.72
C ILE A 273 -1.16 -11.43 12.23
N ALA A 274 -2.25 -11.93 12.82
CA ALA A 274 -2.38 -13.30 13.31
C ALA A 274 -2.27 -14.35 12.17
N SER A 275 -2.65 -13.97 10.94
CA SER A 275 -2.47 -14.83 9.77
C SER A 275 -1.02 -14.93 9.27
N ALA A 276 -0.07 -14.18 9.86
CA ALA A 276 1.34 -14.23 9.46
C ALA A 276 1.99 -15.58 9.80
N ASP A 277 1.53 -16.27 10.85
CA ASP A 277 1.91 -17.64 11.18
C ASP A 277 0.73 -18.63 11.01
N GLN A 278 -0.21 -18.70 11.96
CA GLN A 278 -1.34 -19.64 11.91
C GLN A 278 -2.60 -19.04 12.54
N TYR A 279 -3.53 -18.59 11.68
CA TYR A 279 -4.85 -18.11 12.11
C TYR A 279 -5.76 -19.21 12.67
N ASP A 280 -5.53 -19.60 13.92
CA ASP A 280 -6.10 -20.80 14.54
C ASP A 280 -7.45 -20.56 15.25
N THR A 281 -7.99 -21.58 15.92
CA THR A 281 -9.30 -21.47 16.59
C THR A 281 -9.27 -20.55 17.81
N ALA A 282 -8.14 -20.46 18.52
CA ALA A 282 -7.99 -19.57 19.66
C ALA A 282 -7.99 -18.12 19.20
N GLU A 283 -7.20 -17.80 18.18
CA GLU A 283 -7.13 -16.46 17.58
C GLU A 283 -8.48 -16.04 16.97
N GLN A 284 -9.16 -16.95 16.25
CA GLN A 284 -10.52 -16.71 15.75
C GLN A 284 -11.51 -16.39 16.87
N THR A 285 -11.39 -17.07 18.01
CA THR A 285 -12.24 -16.81 19.17
C THR A 285 -11.93 -15.44 19.77
N ALA A 286 -10.64 -15.12 19.90
CA ALA A 286 -10.14 -13.89 20.46
C ALA A 286 -10.56 -12.67 19.62
N VAL A 287 -10.41 -12.75 18.29
CA VAL A 287 -10.88 -11.73 17.34
C VAL A 287 -12.39 -11.54 17.42
N ARG A 288 -13.17 -12.62 17.51
CA ARG A 288 -14.64 -12.53 17.64
C ARG A 288 -15.07 -11.89 18.95
N ASP A 289 -14.36 -12.16 20.03
CA ASP A 289 -14.64 -11.53 21.32
C ASP A 289 -14.22 -10.05 21.35
N ALA A 290 -13.10 -9.70 20.72
CA ALA A 290 -12.73 -8.31 20.48
C ALA A 290 -13.79 -7.59 19.64
N ALA A 291 -14.27 -8.19 18.54
CA ALA A 291 -15.32 -7.61 17.69
C ALA A 291 -16.59 -7.31 18.48
N LYS A 292 -17.04 -8.23 19.36
CA LYS A 292 -18.19 -8.01 20.24
C LYS A 292 -17.96 -6.83 21.19
N ARG A 293 -16.77 -6.74 21.81
CA ARG A 293 -16.43 -5.65 22.75
C ARG A 293 -16.41 -4.29 22.06
N LEU A 294 -15.91 -4.27 20.84
CA LEU A 294 -15.81 -3.08 19.99
C LEU A 294 -17.14 -2.74 19.30
N SER A 295 -18.21 -3.51 19.55
CA SER A 295 -19.52 -3.34 18.90
C SER A 295 -19.48 -3.46 17.37
N VAL A 296 -18.52 -4.21 16.83
CA VAL A 296 -18.50 -4.62 15.42
C VAL A 296 -19.53 -5.71 15.21
N ASP A 297 -20.30 -5.62 14.13
CA ASP A 297 -21.24 -6.68 13.76
C ASP A 297 -20.50 -8.01 13.60
N ILE A 298 -20.83 -8.99 14.44
CA ILE A 298 -20.16 -10.29 14.46
C ILE A 298 -20.33 -11.06 13.14
N THR A 299 -21.37 -10.73 12.37
CA THR A 299 -21.60 -11.31 11.03
C THR A 299 -20.62 -10.78 9.99
N LEU A 300 -19.97 -9.65 10.25
CA LEU A 300 -18.92 -9.06 9.41
C LEU A 300 -17.58 -9.78 9.56
N VAL A 301 -17.30 -10.39 10.73
CA VAL A 301 -16.01 -11.04 11.00
C VAL A 301 -15.66 -12.12 9.97
N PRO A 302 -16.55 -13.07 9.61
CA PRO A 302 -16.26 -14.02 8.54
C PRO A 302 -16.00 -13.37 7.17
N THR A 303 -16.64 -12.22 6.89
CA THR A 303 -16.40 -11.45 5.66
C THR A 303 -15.01 -10.82 5.66
N ILE A 304 -14.57 -10.31 6.82
CA ILE A 304 -13.21 -9.78 7.00
C ILE A 304 -12.16 -10.90 6.90
N GLU A 305 -12.41 -12.06 7.51
CA GLU A 305 -11.54 -13.25 7.40
C GLU A 305 -11.37 -13.66 5.92
N MET A 306 -12.47 -13.67 5.16
CA MET A 306 -12.44 -13.94 3.71
C MET A 306 -11.63 -12.87 2.95
N LEU A 307 -11.79 -11.59 3.29
CA LEU A 307 -11.00 -10.52 2.66
C LEU A 307 -9.49 -10.73 2.89
N VAL A 308 -9.07 -10.99 4.13
CA VAL A 308 -7.65 -11.24 4.46
C VAL A 308 -7.12 -12.44 3.68
N PHE A 309 -7.90 -13.51 3.60
CA PHE A 309 -7.53 -14.68 2.80
C PHE A 309 -7.36 -14.34 1.31
N LEU A 310 -8.31 -13.61 0.71
CA LEU A 310 -8.24 -13.21 -0.70
C LEU A 310 -7.04 -12.32 -0.99
N GLU A 311 -6.71 -11.38 -0.09
CA GLU A 311 -5.52 -10.53 -0.21
C GLU A 311 -4.23 -11.35 -0.14
N ALA A 312 -4.13 -12.31 0.78
CA ALA A 312 -2.97 -13.20 0.85
C ALA A 312 -2.81 -14.05 -0.42
N GLN A 313 -3.91 -14.56 -0.99
CA GLN A 313 -3.89 -15.29 -2.26
C GLN A 313 -3.50 -14.38 -3.44
N PHE A 314 -3.98 -13.14 -3.45
CA PHE A 314 -3.59 -12.16 -4.46
C PHE A 314 -2.10 -11.80 -4.35
N ASP A 315 -1.57 -11.64 -3.15
CA ASP A 315 -0.15 -11.38 -2.93
C ASP A 315 0.72 -12.53 -3.43
N GLN A 316 0.32 -13.79 -3.18
CA GLN A 316 0.99 -14.96 -3.73
C GLN A 316 0.94 -14.99 -5.26
N LEU A 317 -0.24 -14.72 -5.85
CA LEU A 317 -0.40 -14.66 -7.30
C LEU A 317 0.51 -13.59 -7.90
N ARG A 318 0.52 -12.39 -7.32
CA ARG A 318 1.36 -11.28 -7.74
C ARG A 318 2.83 -11.61 -7.66
N ARG A 319 3.29 -12.21 -6.55
CA ARG A 319 4.69 -12.65 -6.39
C ARG A 319 5.07 -13.67 -7.45
N ALA A 320 4.21 -14.67 -7.71
CA ALA A 320 4.43 -15.64 -8.78
C ALA A 320 4.51 -14.97 -10.16
N GLN A 321 3.60 -14.03 -10.44
CA GLN A 321 3.59 -13.25 -11.68
C GLN A 321 4.85 -12.39 -11.83
N PHE A 322 5.42 -11.92 -10.72
CA PHE A 322 6.64 -11.13 -10.72
C PHE A 322 7.91 -11.98 -10.55
N GLY A 323 7.82 -13.31 -10.52
CA GLY A 323 8.98 -14.19 -10.33
C GLY A 323 9.70 -13.95 -8.99
N LEU A 324 8.97 -13.48 -7.98
CA LEU A 324 9.49 -13.30 -6.63
C LEU A 324 9.38 -14.62 -5.88
N ASP A 325 10.37 -14.93 -5.04
CA ASP A 325 10.34 -16.11 -4.18
C ASP A 325 9.03 -16.12 -3.36
N VAL A 326 8.33 -17.26 -3.38
CA VAL A 326 7.07 -17.51 -2.67
C VAL A 326 7.36 -18.22 -1.35
#